data_AF-A0A8U1EWL0-F1
#
_entry.id   AF-A0A8U1EWL0-F1
#
_cell.length_a   1.000
_cell.length_b   1.000
_cell.length_c   1.000
_cell.angle_alpha   90.00
_cell.angle_beta   90.00
_cell.angle_gamma   90.00
#
_symmetry.space_group_name_H-M   'P 1'
#
loop_
_entity.id
_entity.type
_entity.pdbx_description
1 polymer ?
#
loop_
_entity_poly.entity_id
_entity_poly.type
_entity_poly.pdbx_seq_one_letter_code
_entity_poly.pdbx_strand_id
1 'polypeptide(L)'
;MSVKSDGKRKWAAVRAHLGSSQDSDTQLEANLESADPELCIRMLQVPSVVNYSGLKRRLEGSEESWMVQFLELSGLDLLLEALDRLSGRGCSRITDALLQLTCVSCVRAIMNSSAGIHFIVENEGYIRKLSQALDTSNTMVKKQVFELLAALSMFSSDGYRLALDALDHYKGVKTQLYRFSVIMNELQATDNVPYMVTLLSVINAIIFGKDDLQQRDKMRKEFIGLQLLDILPKLRDEEDEDLIIQCEVFEEAMSEDEEELLRVYGGIDVSSHQEVFITLFNKVSSSPSSRQLLSILQALLLLGPERADIWQALEAITNRAILLDQD
;
A
#
# COMPACT_ATOMS: atom_id res chain seq x y z
N MET A 1 -29.99 3.13 -5.16
CA MET A 1 -29.40 3.96 -4.09
C MET A 1 -29.10 3.20 -2.78
N SER A 2 -29.45 1.92 -2.64
CA SER A 2 -29.18 1.17 -1.38
C SER A 2 -27.84 0.42 -1.34
N VAL A 3 -27.25 0.06 -2.49
CA VAL A 3 -26.12 -0.88 -2.57
C VAL A 3 -24.74 -0.20 -2.47
N LYS A 4 -24.59 1.04 -2.99
CA LYS A 4 -23.39 1.90 -2.78
C LYS A 4 -23.04 2.12 -1.30
N SER A 5 -23.99 1.89 -0.40
CA SER A 5 -23.82 1.96 1.05
C SER A 5 -23.11 0.72 1.60
N ASP A 6 -23.33 -0.47 1.03
CA ASP A 6 -22.97 -1.72 1.68
C ASP A 6 -21.50 -2.10 1.44
N GLY A 7 -20.96 -1.94 0.23
CA GLY A 7 -19.51 -2.09 -0.02
C GLY A 7 -18.66 -1.08 0.77
N LYS A 8 -19.10 0.20 0.82
CA LYS A 8 -18.46 1.24 1.66
C LYS A 8 -18.59 0.96 3.16
N ARG A 9 -19.70 0.35 3.61
CA ARG A 9 -19.88 -0.07 5.02
C ARG A 9 -19.03 -1.26 5.38
N LYS A 10 -18.97 -2.30 4.53
CA LYS A 10 -18.06 -3.44 4.70
C LYS A 10 -16.61 -2.95 4.76
N TRP A 11 -16.21 -2.06 3.85
CA TRP A 11 -14.89 -1.42 3.86
C TRP A 11 -14.63 -0.58 5.13
N ALA A 12 -15.61 0.20 5.59
CA ALA A 12 -15.49 0.96 6.83
C ALA A 12 -15.33 0.05 8.07
N ALA A 13 -15.96 -1.13 8.08
CA ALA A 13 -15.79 -2.14 9.12
C ALA A 13 -14.39 -2.76 9.08
N VAL A 14 -13.87 -3.08 7.89
CA VAL A 14 -12.49 -3.57 7.69
C VAL A 14 -11.46 -2.53 8.15
N ARG A 15 -11.69 -1.24 7.85
CA ARG A 15 -10.83 -0.13 8.31
C ARG A 15 -10.73 -0.07 9.84
N ALA A 16 -11.81 -0.39 10.57
CA ALA A 16 -11.79 -0.42 12.03
C ALA A 16 -10.90 -1.54 12.58
N HIS A 17 -10.78 -2.67 11.88
CA HIS A 17 -9.94 -3.80 12.28
C HIS A 17 -8.45 -3.56 12.00
N LEU A 18 -8.10 -2.83 10.93
CA LEU A 18 -6.71 -2.43 10.64
C LEU A 18 -6.08 -1.54 11.73
N GLY A 19 -6.90 -0.82 12.51
CA GLY A 19 -6.46 0.03 13.62
C GLY A 19 -6.52 -0.63 15.01
N SER A 20 -7.03 -1.86 15.12
CA SER A 20 -7.38 -2.50 16.38
C SER A 20 -6.64 -3.82 16.55
N SER A 21 -5.36 -3.75 16.91
CA SER A 21 -4.63 -4.91 17.41
C SER A 21 -4.19 -4.63 18.85
N GLN A 22 -4.96 -5.14 19.81
CA GLN A 22 -4.60 -5.13 21.24
C GLN A 22 -3.90 -6.44 21.57
N ASP A 23 -2.56 -6.40 21.67
CA ASP A 23 -1.79 -7.46 22.31
C ASP A 23 -1.60 -7.11 23.79
N SER A 24 -2.34 -7.81 24.64
CA SER A 24 -2.13 -7.82 26.08
C SER A 24 -1.16 -8.94 26.44
N ASP A 25 0.10 -8.60 26.74
CA ASP A 25 1.00 -9.53 27.43
C ASP A 25 1.92 -8.79 28.40
N THR A 26 1.86 -9.19 29.67
CA THR A 26 2.59 -8.60 30.78
C THR A 26 4.04 -9.05 30.75
N GLN A 27 4.86 -8.40 29.92
CA GLN A 27 6.32 -8.52 29.96
C GLN A 27 6.92 -7.57 31.00
N LEU A 28 8.08 -7.93 31.56
CA LEU A 28 8.93 -7.01 32.31
C LEU A 28 9.36 -5.88 31.38
N GLU A 29 8.79 -4.69 31.57
CA GLU A 29 9.08 -3.51 30.76
C GLU A 29 10.00 -2.54 31.50
N ALA A 30 10.84 -1.80 30.76
CA ALA A 30 11.55 -0.67 31.32
C ALA A 30 10.52 0.38 31.77
N ASN A 31 10.62 0.87 33.01
CA ASN A 31 9.76 1.95 33.48
C ASN A 31 10.17 3.27 32.83
N LEU A 32 9.65 3.52 31.62
CA LEU A 32 9.90 4.72 30.83
C LEU A 32 8.68 5.64 30.76
N GLU A 33 7.60 5.37 31.51
CA GLU A 33 6.33 6.11 31.41
C GLU A 33 6.47 7.62 31.64
N SER A 34 7.42 8.03 32.48
CA SER A 34 7.75 9.45 32.75
C SER A 34 9.09 9.90 32.17
N ALA A 35 9.71 9.09 31.31
CA ALA A 35 11.01 9.42 30.72
C ALA A 35 10.92 10.62 29.75
N ASP A 36 11.97 11.44 29.75
CA ASP A 36 12.20 12.47 28.74
C ASP A 36 12.66 11.86 27.41
N PRO A 37 12.52 12.57 26.28
CA PRO A 37 12.94 12.08 24.97
C PRO A 37 14.42 11.67 24.94
N GLU A 38 15.31 12.44 25.58
CA GLU A 38 16.75 12.20 25.60
C GLU A 38 17.13 10.88 26.30
N LEU A 39 16.45 10.53 27.39
CA LEU A 39 16.62 9.23 28.03
C LEU A 39 16.14 8.10 27.11
N CYS A 40 14.99 8.26 26.45
CA CYS A 40 14.49 7.29 25.47
C CYS A 40 15.48 7.08 24.31
N ILE A 41 16.07 8.15 23.77
CA ILE A 41 17.11 8.07 22.73
C ILE A 41 18.34 7.30 23.21
N ARG A 42 18.80 7.55 24.44
CA ARG A 42 19.93 6.78 25.02
C ARG A 42 19.59 5.31 25.22
N MET A 43 18.35 5.00 25.62
CA MET A 43 17.90 3.61 25.78
C MET A 43 17.79 2.88 24.43
N LEU A 44 17.45 3.57 23.34
CA LEU A 44 17.47 3.01 21.98
C LEU A 44 18.85 2.52 21.55
N GLN A 45 19.92 3.17 22.04
CA GLN A 45 21.31 2.76 21.77
C GLN A 45 21.71 1.46 22.49
N VAL A 46 20.86 0.95 23.38
CA VAL A 46 21.00 -0.35 24.03
C VAL A 46 19.79 -1.22 23.66
N PRO A 47 19.80 -1.84 22.45
CA PRO A 47 18.65 -2.61 21.97
C PRO A 47 18.34 -3.80 22.88
N SER A 48 17.14 -3.80 23.46
CA SER A 48 16.58 -4.93 24.19
C SER A 48 15.06 -4.89 24.09
N VAL A 49 14.42 -6.07 24.22
CA VAL A 49 12.95 -6.16 24.22
C VAL A 49 12.38 -5.28 25.32
N VAL A 50 12.99 -5.30 26.51
CA VAL A 50 12.58 -4.50 27.68
C VAL A 50 12.59 -2.99 27.38
N ASN A 51 13.63 -2.49 26.72
CA ASN A 51 13.75 -1.07 26.36
C ASN A 51 12.76 -0.67 25.28
N TYR A 52 12.58 -1.49 24.23
CA TYR A 52 11.60 -1.20 23.18
C TYR A 52 10.16 -1.30 23.69
N SER A 53 9.82 -2.25 24.55
CA SER A 53 8.47 -2.34 25.12
C SER A 53 8.15 -1.13 26.00
N GLY A 54 9.09 -0.71 26.86
CA GLY A 54 8.93 0.51 27.64
C GLY A 54 8.84 1.77 26.77
N LEU A 55 9.62 1.84 25.69
CA LEU A 55 9.55 2.95 24.74
C LEU A 55 8.22 2.99 23.98
N LYS A 56 7.73 1.84 23.51
CA LYS A 56 6.42 1.72 22.85
C LYS A 56 5.33 2.34 23.73
N ARG A 57 5.25 1.93 25.00
CA ARG A 57 4.26 2.48 25.94
C ARG A 57 4.44 3.99 26.13
N ARG A 58 5.69 4.45 26.24
CA ARG A 58 5.98 5.89 26.37
C ARG A 58 5.57 6.69 25.14
N LEU A 59 5.69 6.12 23.93
CA LEU A 59 5.24 6.71 22.67
C LEU A 59 3.70 6.77 22.61
N GLU A 60 3.02 5.67 22.95
CA GLU A 60 1.55 5.57 22.94
C GLU A 60 0.89 6.54 23.93
N GLY A 61 1.50 6.77 25.10
CA GLY A 61 1.02 7.71 26.11
C GLY A 61 1.59 9.12 25.99
N SER A 62 2.33 9.45 24.92
CA SER A 62 3.00 10.74 24.79
C SER A 62 2.07 11.88 24.40
N GLU A 63 2.30 13.07 24.98
CA GLU A 63 1.74 14.31 24.48
C GLU A 63 2.47 14.77 23.19
N GLU A 64 1.80 15.61 22.40
CA GLU A 64 2.29 16.08 21.10
C GLU A 64 3.69 16.72 21.18
N SER A 65 3.92 17.58 22.18
CA SER A 65 5.20 18.26 22.39
C SER A 65 6.35 17.28 22.64
N TRP A 66 6.10 16.21 23.38
CA TRP A 66 7.09 15.17 23.63
C TRP A 66 7.39 14.36 22.36
N MET A 67 6.36 14.02 21.59
CA MET A 67 6.52 13.30 20.32
C MET A 67 7.37 14.12 19.34
N VAL A 68 7.09 15.41 19.19
CA VAL A 68 7.88 16.32 18.34
C VAL A 68 9.34 16.35 18.79
N GLN A 69 9.62 16.53 20.08
CA GLN A 69 11.00 16.53 20.58
C GLN A 69 11.72 15.20 20.32
N PHE A 70 11.04 14.07 20.51
CA PHE A 70 11.61 12.74 20.22
C PHE A 70 11.98 12.59 18.73
N LEU A 71 11.14 13.12 17.83
CA LEU A 71 11.39 13.11 16.39
C LEU A 71 12.54 14.06 16.00
N GLU A 72 12.57 15.27 16.56
CA GLU A 72 13.67 16.25 16.37
C GLU A 72 15.03 15.69 16.84
N LEU A 73 15.02 14.87 17.90
CA LEU A 73 16.20 14.14 18.38
C LEU A 73 16.52 12.87 17.58
N SER A 74 15.94 12.73 16.37
CA SER A 74 16.20 11.62 15.44
C SER A 74 15.80 10.23 15.99
N GLY A 75 14.81 10.17 16.87
CA GLY A 75 14.36 8.91 17.46
C GLY A 75 13.81 7.91 16.44
N LEU A 76 13.11 8.41 15.41
CA LEU A 76 12.62 7.57 14.31
C LEU A 76 13.78 7.02 13.45
N ASP A 77 14.82 7.81 13.17
CA ASP A 77 16.00 7.31 12.44
C ASP A 77 16.66 6.15 13.16
N LEU A 78 16.84 6.26 14.48
CA LEU A 78 17.46 5.21 15.29
C LEU A 78 16.64 3.92 15.29
N LEU A 79 15.30 4.03 15.35
CA LEU A 79 14.39 2.88 15.26
C LEU A 79 14.50 2.18 13.90
N LEU A 80 14.49 2.95 12.80
CA LEU A 80 14.58 2.37 11.46
C LEU A 80 15.98 1.79 11.17
N GLU A 81 17.06 2.43 11.65
CA GLU A 81 18.41 1.88 11.58
C GLU A 81 18.54 0.59 12.41
N ALA A 82 17.86 0.51 13.55
CA ALA A 82 17.79 -0.72 14.33
C ALA A 82 17.04 -1.83 13.57
N LEU A 83 15.90 -1.51 12.94
CA LEU A 83 15.15 -2.47 12.11
C LEU A 83 15.95 -2.98 10.91
N ASP A 84 16.68 -2.10 10.22
CA ASP A 84 17.53 -2.48 9.09
C ASP A 84 18.66 -3.44 9.53
N ARG A 85 19.36 -3.08 10.62
CA ARG A 85 20.42 -3.93 11.21
C ARG A 85 19.91 -5.30 11.64
N LEU A 86 18.67 -5.39 12.10
CA LEU A 86 18.06 -6.64 12.53
C LEU A 86 17.55 -7.45 11.33
N SER A 87 17.02 -6.81 10.28
CA SER A 87 16.49 -7.48 9.08
C SER A 87 17.59 -8.18 8.27
N GLY A 88 18.77 -7.57 8.14
CA GLY A 88 19.90 -8.14 7.36
C GLY A 88 20.62 -9.31 8.03
N ARG A 89 20.36 -9.57 9.32
CA ARG A 89 20.91 -10.71 10.06
C ARG A 89 19.81 -11.75 10.16
N GLY A 90 19.80 -12.73 9.26
CA GLY A 90 18.81 -13.82 9.28
C GLY A 90 18.50 -14.29 10.71
N CYS A 91 17.21 -14.38 11.04
CA CYS A 91 16.74 -14.47 12.42
C CYS A 91 17.09 -15.82 13.07
N SER A 92 18.31 -15.94 13.59
CA SER A 92 18.83 -17.20 14.15
C SER A 92 18.32 -17.51 15.56
N ARG A 93 17.75 -16.52 16.27
CA ARG A 93 17.30 -16.64 17.66
C ARG A 93 15.93 -16.02 17.87
N ILE A 94 15.13 -16.63 18.74
CA ILE A 94 13.80 -16.15 19.16
C ILE A 94 13.89 -14.71 19.72
N THR A 95 14.95 -14.40 20.47
CA THR A 95 15.18 -13.06 21.01
C THR A 95 15.33 -12.00 19.93
N ASP A 96 15.90 -12.34 18.78
CA ASP A 96 16.08 -11.38 17.67
C ASP A 96 14.74 -11.13 16.97
N ALA A 97 13.90 -12.18 16.82
CA ALA A 97 12.54 -12.05 16.30
C ALA A 97 11.68 -11.13 17.17
N LEU A 98 11.72 -11.33 18.50
CA LEU A 98 11.01 -10.50 19.47
C LEU A 98 11.51 -9.06 19.43
N LEU A 99 12.84 -8.87 19.39
CA LEU A 99 13.43 -7.53 19.33
C LEU A 99 13.00 -6.77 18.06
N GLN A 100 12.98 -7.43 16.90
CA GLN A 100 12.45 -6.85 15.66
C GLN A 100 10.97 -6.46 15.79
N LEU A 101 10.17 -7.38 16.35
CA LEU A 101 8.73 -7.18 16.49
C LEU A 101 8.42 -5.98 17.40
N THR A 102 9.07 -5.90 18.56
CA THR A 102 8.89 -4.77 19.48
C THR A 102 9.41 -3.46 18.88
N CYS A 103 10.49 -3.50 18.09
CA CYS A 103 11.02 -2.32 17.41
C CYS A 103 10.05 -1.76 16.37
N VAL A 104 9.46 -2.61 15.51
CA VAL A 104 8.47 -2.15 14.53
C VAL A 104 7.18 -1.68 15.22
N SER A 105 6.83 -2.23 16.38
CA SER A 105 5.72 -1.71 17.19
C SER A 105 5.98 -0.32 17.76
N CYS A 106 7.23 0.07 18.02
CA CYS A 106 7.56 1.47 18.35
C CYS A 106 7.32 2.40 17.15
N VAL A 107 7.68 1.98 15.94
CA VAL A 107 7.41 2.74 14.71
C VAL A 107 5.89 2.88 14.49
N ARG A 108 5.13 1.81 14.75
CA ARG A 108 3.66 1.86 14.74
C ARG A 108 3.11 2.88 15.73
N ALA A 109 3.61 2.91 16.96
CA ALA A 109 3.18 3.88 17.96
C ALA A 109 3.41 5.34 17.49
N ILE A 110 4.52 5.60 16.79
CA ILE A 110 4.80 6.91 16.18
C ILE A 110 3.77 7.21 15.08
N MET A 111 3.55 6.28 14.14
CA MET A 111 2.61 6.48 13.03
C MET A 111 1.15 6.61 13.47
N ASN A 112 0.80 6.06 14.63
CA ASN A 112 -0.54 6.22 15.22
C ASN A 112 -0.73 7.58 15.91
N SER A 113 0.34 8.36 16.11
CA SER A 113 0.27 9.73 16.62
C SER A 113 0.11 10.71 15.47
N SER A 114 -0.76 11.72 15.66
CA SER A 114 -0.96 12.82 14.69
C SER A 114 0.37 13.49 14.33
N ALA A 115 1.17 13.88 15.32
CA ALA A 115 2.48 14.50 15.08
C ALA A 115 3.43 13.55 14.34
N GLY A 116 3.43 12.26 14.68
CA GLY A 116 4.32 11.28 14.08
C GLY A 116 4.00 11.00 12.61
N ILE A 117 2.73 10.82 12.25
CA ILE A 117 2.34 10.60 10.85
C ILE A 117 2.55 11.86 9.99
N HIS A 118 2.28 13.05 10.52
CA HIS A 118 2.56 14.31 9.81
C HIS A 118 4.06 14.49 9.55
N PHE A 119 4.89 14.24 10.57
CA PHE A 119 6.35 14.28 10.42
C PHE A 119 6.85 13.32 9.34
N ILE A 120 6.31 12.11 9.27
CA ILE A 120 6.66 11.12 8.24
C ILE A 120 6.24 11.58 6.84
N VAL A 121 5.06 12.19 6.70
CA VAL A 121 4.59 12.72 5.41
C VAL A 121 5.48 13.88 4.93
N GLU A 122 5.95 14.73 5.84
CA GLU A 122 6.86 15.84 5.53
C GLU A 122 8.30 15.37 5.22
N ASN A 123 8.67 14.16 5.65
CA ASN A 123 10.02 13.59 5.52
C ASN A 123 9.99 12.25 4.76
N GLU A 124 9.81 12.35 3.43
CA GLU A 124 9.52 11.21 2.52
C GLU A 124 10.51 10.03 2.61
N GLY A 125 11.76 10.28 3.01
CA GLY A 125 12.81 9.26 3.10
C GLY A 125 12.55 8.16 4.13
N TYR A 126 11.73 8.41 5.16
CA TYR A 126 11.48 7.43 6.22
C TYR A 126 10.67 6.22 5.73
N ILE A 127 9.72 6.43 4.83
CA ILE A 127 8.85 5.36 4.34
C ILE A 127 9.62 4.41 3.41
N ARG A 128 10.59 4.92 2.65
CA ARG A 128 11.54 4.08 1.90
C ARG A 128 12.43 3.24 2.81
N LYS A 129 12.91 3.79 3.93
CA LYS A 129 13.66 3.02 4.94
C LYS A 129 12.77 1.95 5.58
N LEU A 130 11.51 2.27 5.90
CA LEU A 130 10.55 1.33 6.46
C LEU A 130 10.28 0.14 5.50
N SER A 131 10.19 0.37 4.19
CA SER A 131 9.95 -0.73 3.24
C SER A 131 11.13 -1.71 3.15
N GLN A 132 12.35 -1.30 3.50
CA GLN A 132 13.50 -2.21 3.58
C GLN A 132 13.34 -3.25 4.70
N ALA A 133 12.56 -2.95 5.74
CA ALA A 133 12.24 -3.91 6.81
C ALA A 133 11.41 -5.12 6.32
N LEU A 134 10.90 -5.10 5.08
CA LEU A 134 10.27 -6.25 4.44
C LEU A 134 11.26 -7.40 4.13
N ASP A 135 12.57 -7.17 4.20
CA ASP A 135 13.60 -8.18 3.93
C ASP A 135 13.81 -9.18 5.08
N THR A 136 13.19 -8.95 6.23
CA THR A 136 13.24 -9.91 7.34
C THR A 136 12.54 -11.23 7.00
N SER A 137 12.95 -12.33 7.61
CA SER A 137 12.20 -13.59 7.56
C SER A 137 11.02 -13.64 8.54
N ASN A 138 10.86 -12.63 9.40
CA ASN A 138 9.80 -12.56 10.40
C ASN A 138 8.48 -12.06 9.78
N THR A 139 7.55 -12.99 9.51
CA THR A 139 6.24 -12.68 8.91
C THR A 139 5.42 -11.70 9.73
N MET A 140 5.54 -11.71 11.06
CA MET A 140 4.83 -10.76 11.93
C MET A 140 5.35 -9.33 11.74
N VAL A 141 6.65 -9.15 11.51
CA VAL A 141 7.24 -7.83 11.21
C VAL A 141 6.77 -7.37 9.84
N LYS A 142 6.82 -8.23 8.81
CA LYS A 142 6.30 -7.90 7.48
C LYS A 142 4.83 -7.51 7.54
N LYS A 143 4.01 -8.27 8.27
CA LYS A 143 2.60 -7.97 8.54
C LYS A 143 2.45 -6.55 9.09
N GLN A 144 3.22 -6.19 10.11
CA GLN A 144 3.15 -4.84 10.67
C GLN A 144 3.57 -3.76 9.67
N VAL A 145 4.63 -3.97 8.89
CA VAL A 145 5.08 -3.01 7.88
C VAL A 145 4.00 -2.80 6.80
N PHE A 146 3.37 -3.87 6.32
CA PHE A 146 2.29 -3.76 5.33
C PHE A 146 1.08 -3.01 5.89
N GLU A 147 0.68 -3.27 7.14
CA GLU A 147 -0.40 -2.51 7.80
C GLU A 147 -0.07 -1.01 7.91
N LEU A 148 1.18 -0.66 8.21
CA LEU A 148 1.62 0.72 8.26
C LEU A 148 1.57 1.40 6.88
N LEU A 149 1.97 0.70 5.81
CA LEU A 149 1.86 1.22 4.44
C LEU A 149 0.39 1.41 4.03
N ALA A 150 -0.50 0.48 4.38
CA ALA A 150 -1.93 0.61 4.12
C ALA A 150 -2.58 1.74 4.92
N ALA A 151 -2.22 1.90 6.20
CA ALA A 151 -2.69 3.00 7.03
C ALA A 151 -2.24 4.35 6.47
N LEU A 152 -0.96 4.46 6.08
CA LEU A 152 -0.43 5.65 5.43
C LEU A 152 -1.15 5.96 4.12
N SER A 153 -1.44 4.94 3.31
CA SER A 153 -2.14 5.14 2.04
C SER A 153 -3.58 5.63 2.20
N MET A 154 -4.21 5.34 3.33
CA MET A 154 -5.56 5.82 3.67
C MET A 154 -5.56 7.15 4.43
N PHE A 155 -4.40 7.64 4.88
CA PHE A 155 -4.32 8.83 5.73
C PHE A 155 -4.54 10.12 4.94
N SER A 156 -3.83 10.28 3.82
CA SER A 156 -3.90 11.47 2.97
C SER A 156 -3.43 11.16 1.54
N SER A 157 -3.64 12.09 0.60
CA SER A 157 -3.12 11.96 -0.77
C SER A 157 -1.59 11.86 -0.81
N ASP A 158 -0.90 12.60 0.06
CA ASP A 158 0.56 12.51 0.18
C ASP A 158 0.99 11.18 0.81
N GLY A 159 0.28 10.72 1.84
CA GLY A 159 0.50 9.39 2.42
C GLY A 159 0.33 8.27 1.39
N TYR A 160 -0.72 8.35 0.56
CA TYR A 160 -0.93 7.45 -0.57
C TYR A 160 0.25 7.45 -1.55
N ARG A 161 0.72 8.63 -1.96
CA ARG A 161 1.88 8.75 -2.84
C ARG A 161 3.13 8.14 -2.21
N LEU A 162 3.37 8.38 -0.92
CA LEU A 162 4.53 7.84 -0.21
C LEU A 162 4.48 6.32 -0.05
N ALA A 163 3.31 5.74 0.23
CA ALA A 163 3.16 4.29 0.30
C ALA A 163 3.50 3.63 -1.05
N LEU A 164 3.03 4.20 -2.16
CA LEU A 164 3.38 3.70 -3.49
C LEU A 164 4.85 3.93 -3.85
N ASP A 165 5.42 5.07 -3.47
CA ASP A 165 6.84 5.38 -3.67
C ASP A 165 7.74 4.40 -2.91
N ALA A 166 7.37 4.00 -1.69
CA ALA A 166 8.10 2.99 -0.94
C ALA A 166 8.06 1.60 -1.60
N LEU A 167 6.93 1.20 -2.17
CA LEU A 167 6.81 -0.06 -2.93
C LEU A 167 7.60 0.00 -4.24
N ASP A 168 7.60 1.14 -4.94
CA ASP A 168 8.38 1.32 -6.16
C ASP A 168 9.89 1.36 -5.88
N HIS A 169 10.29 2.00 -4.77
CA HIS A 169 11.66 1.96 -4.27
C HIS A 169 12.08 0.54 -3.94
N TYR A 170 11.25 -0.21 -3.21
CA TYR A 170 11.53 -1.60 -2.85
C TYR A 170 11.69 -2.49 -4.08
N LYS A 171 10.85 -2.31 -5.11
CA LYS A 171 10.99 -2.95 -6.42
C LYS A 171 12.37 -2.72 -7.02
N GLY A 172 12.85 -1.47 -7.01
CA GLY A 172 14.19 -1.12 -7.50
C GLY A 172 15.29 -1.82 -6.71
N VAL A 173 15.22 -1.77 -5.38
CA VAL A 173 16.20 -2.40 -4.47
C VAL A 173 16.25 -3.92 -4.64
N LYS A 174 15.09 -4.57 -4.82
CA LYS A 174 14.99 -6.03 -5.00
C LYS A 174 15.00 -6.47 -6.46
N THR A 175 15.26 -5.55 -7.40
CA THR A 175 15.29 -5.81 -8.85
C THR A 175 14.03 -6.54 -9.35
N GLN A 176 12.88 -6.24 -8.76
CA GLN A 176 11.61 -6.79 -9.18
C GLN A 176 11.11 -6.07 -10.44
N LEU A 177 10.31 -6.77 -11.24
CA LEU A 177 9.73 -6.17 -12.46
C LEU A 177 8.59 -5.20 -12.13
N TYR A 178 7.81 -5.49 -11.10
CA TYR A 178 6.60 -4.74 -10.76
C TYR A 178 6.61 -4.31 -9.29
N ARG A 179 6.06 -3.12 -9.01
CA ARG A 179 6.03 -2.54 -7.65
C ARG A 179 5.21 -3.33 -6.64
N PHE A 180 4.20 -4.07 -7.11
CA PHE A 180 3.36 -4.91 -6.27
C PHE A 180 3.83 -6.36 -6.16
N SER A 181 4.94 -6.72 -6.82
CA SER A 181 5.48 -8.09 -6.75
C SER A 181 5.75 -8.54 -5.31
N VAL A 182 6.22 -7.66 -4.42
CA VAL A 182 6.45 -8.02 -3.01
C VAL A 182 5.18 -8.49 -2.31
N ILE A 183 4.04 -7.80 -2.47
CA ILE A 183 2.76 -8.18 -1.84
C ILE A 183 2.28 -9.51 -2.40
N MET A 184 2.34 -9.66 -3.73
CA MET A 184 1.86 -10.87 -4.41
C MET A 184 2.71 -12.09 -4.10
N ASN A 185 4.03 -11.93 -4.01
CA ASN A 185 4.94 -13.02 -3.65
C ASN A 185 4.69 -13.50 -2.21
N GLU A 186 4.51 -12.59 -1.25
CA GLU A 186 4.19 -12.97 0.13
C GLU A 186 2.83 -13.66 0.20
N LEU A 187 1.82 -13.17 -0.52
CA LEU A 187 0.47 -13.73 -0.54
C LEU A 187 0.44 -15.15 -1.12
N GLN A 188 1.26 -15.42 -2.15
CA GLN A 188 1.37 -16.76 -2.74
C GLN A 188 2.19 -17.74 -1.89
N ALA A 189 3.15 -17.24 -1.11
CA ALA A 189 4.12 -18.08 -0.40
C ALA A 189 3.72 -18.43 1.04
N THR A 190 2.85 -17.63 1.66
CA THR A 190 2.43 -17.83 3.05
C THR A 190 1.34 -18.89 3.18
N ASP A 191 1.35 -19.64 4.28
CA ASP A 191 0.26 -20.50 4.79
C ASP A 191 -0.41 -19.89 6.04
N ASN A 192 0.06 -18.72 6.49
CA ASN A 192 -0.49 -18.01 7.63
C ASN A 192 -1.72 -17.19 7.22
N VAL A 193 -2.91 -17.69 7.53
CA VAL A 193 -4.20 -17.08 7.21
C VAL A 193 -4.32 -15.62 7.74
N PRO A 194 -4.02 -15.31 9.02
CA PRO A 194 -4.01 -13.92 9.50
C PRO A 194 -3.08 -12.97 8.74
N TYR A 195 -2.04 -13.49 8.08
CA TYR A 195 -1.15 -12.71 7.23
C TYR A 195 -1.72 -12.53 5.82
N MET A 196 -2.38 -13.56 5.26
CA MET A 196 -3.14 -13.45 4.00
C MET A 196 -4.22 -12.37 4.09
N VAL A 197 -4.98 -12.34 5.20
CA VAL A 197 -6.00 -11.31 5.48
C VAL A 197 -5.37 -9.92 5.42
N THR A 198 -4.23 -9.71 6.08
CA THR A 198 -3.51 -8.43 6.04
C THR A 198 -3.10 -8.06 4.61
N LEU A 199 -2.49 -9.00 3.87
CA LEU A 199 -2.00 -8.74 2.51
C LEU A 199 -3.15 -8.37 1.56
N LEU A 200 -4.27 -9.09 1.60
CA LEU A 200 -5.44 -8.75 0.78
C LEU A 200 -6.11 -7.45 1.23
N SER A 201 -6.12 -7.17 2.54
CA SER A 201 -6.57 -5.86 3.08
C SER A 201 -5.71 -4.71 2.57
N VAL A 202 -4.39 -4.90 2.42
CA VAL A 202 -3.46 -3.90 1.87
C VAL A 202 -3.74 -3.65 0.39
N ILE A 203 -3.99 -4.71 -0.39
CA ILE A 203 -4.39 -4.60 -1.80
C ILE A 203 -5.67 -3.76 -1.90
N ASN A 204 -6.68 -4.10 -1.11
CA ASN A 204 -7.94 -3.36 -1.04
C ASN A 204 -7.69 -1.88 -0.64
N ALA A 205 -6.86 -1.61 0.38
CA ALA A 205 -6.53 -0.25 0.80
C ALA A 205 -5.87 0.59 -0.31
N ILE A 206 -4.95 0.00 -1.08
CA ILE A 206 -4.26 0.69 -2.18
C ILE A 206 -5.23 0.99 -3.33
N ILE A 207 -6.18 0.10 -3.62
CA ILE A 207 -7.18 0.33 -4.67
C ILE A 207 -8.18 1.39 -4.20
N PHE A 208 -8.74 1.25 -2.99
CA PHE A 208 -9.73 2.20 -2.46
C PHE A 208 -9.15 3.56 -2.07
N GLY A 209 -7.82 3.69 -1.95
CA GLY A 209 -7.16 4.97 -1.76
C GLY A 209 -7.26 5.91 -2.96
N LYS A 210 -7.78 5.45 -4.10
CA LYS A 210 -8.14 6.29 -5.25
C LYS A 210 -9.63 6.59 -5.26
N ASP A 211 -9.97 7.88 -5.27
CA ASP A 211 -11.37 8.32 -5.46
C ASP A 211 -11.82 8.24 -6.92
N ASP A 212 -10.89 8.45 -7.86
CA ASP A 212 -11.18 8.42 -9.29
C ASP A 212 -11.34 6.98 -9.81
N LEU A 213 -12.45 6.75 -10.51
CA LEU A 213 -12.85 5.44 -11.02
C LEU A 213 -11.81 4.84 -11.99
N GLN A 214 -11.26 5.65 -12.89
CA GLN A 214 -10.25 5.17 -13.85
C GLN A 214 -8.94 4.82 -13.15
N GLN A 215 -8.54 5.62 -12.15
CA GLN A 215 -7.36 5.32 -11.34
C GLN A 215 -7.53 4.06 -10.51
N ARG A 216 -8.71 3.81 -9.92
CA ARG A 216 -9.01 2.54 -9.24
C ARG A 216 -8.88 1.35 -10.17
N ASP A 217 -9.50 1.44 -11.35
CA ASP A 217 -9.43 0.39 -12.38
C ASP A 217 -7.98 0.10 -12.80
N LYS A 218 -7.17 1.15 -13.05
CA LYS A 218 -5.74 0.99 -13.35
C LYS A 218 -4.96 0.30 -12.22
N MET A 219 -5.14 0.74 -10.97
CA MET A 219 -4.47 0.10 -9.82
C MET A 219 -4.88 -1.37 -9.69
N ARG A 220 -6.18 -1.67 -9.84
CA ARG A 220 -6.69 -3.04 -9.79
C ARG A 220 -6.10 -3.91 -10.89
N LYS A 221 -6.02 -3.39 -12.13
CA LYS A 221 -5.44 -4.09 -13.27
C LYS A 221 -3.96 -4.42 -13.09
N GLU A 222 -3.19 -3.61 -12.35
CA GLU A 222 -1.81 -3.97 -11.99
C GLU A 222 -1.76 -5.25 -11.13
N PHE A 223 -2.66 -5.39 -10.15
CA PHE A 223 -2.74 -6.62 -9.34
C PHE A 223 -3.30 -7.81 -10.13
N ILE A 224 -4.30 -7.60 -10.98
CA ILE A 224 -4.84 -8.64 -11.87
C ILE A 224 -3.74 -9.14 -12.82
N GLY A 225 -2.92 -8.24 -13.37
CA GLY A 225 -1.76 -8.59 -14.19
C GLY A 225 -0.70 -9.41 -13.44
N LEU A 226 -0.69 -9.36 -12.12
CA LEU A 226 0.09 -10.22 -11.23
C LEU A 226 -0.68 -11.45 -10.72
N GLN A 227 -1.73 -11.86 -11.45
CA GLN A 227 -2.51 -13.08 -11.23
C GLN A 227 -3.32 -13.09 -9.92
N LEU A 228 -3.72 -11.92 -9.40
CA LEU A 228 -4.53 -11.87 -8.18
C LEU A 228 -5.82 -12.70 -8.29
N LEU A 229 -6.52 -12.63 -9.43
CA LEU A 229 -7.78 -13.38 -9.65
C LEU A 229 -7.59 -14.90 -9.56
N ASP A 230 -6.42 -15.42 -9.96
CA ASP A 230 -6.11 -16.85 -9.90
C ASP A 230 -5.82 -17.32 -8.46
N ILE A 231 -5.50 -16.39 -7.56
CA ILE A 231 -5.20 -16.65 -6.15
C ILE A 231 -6.49 -16.62 -5.30
N LEU A 232 -7.46 -15.75 -5.63
CA LEU A 232 -8.68 -15.59 -4.83
C LEU A 232 -9.44 -16.89 -4.51
N PRO A 233 -9.59 -17.86 -5.45
CA PRO A 233 -10.21 -19.15 -5.12
C PRO A 233 -9.47 -19.89 -4.00
N LYS A 234 -8.13 -19.91 -4.04
CA LYS A 234 -7.31 -20.57 -3.02
C LYS A 234 -7.43 -19.91 -1.65
N LEU A 235 -7.55 -18.59 -1.61
CA LEU A 235 -7.76 -17.85 -0.36
C LEU A 235 -9.12 -18.19 0.27
N ARG A 236 -10.15 -18.45 -0.54
CA ARG A 236 -11.46 -18.88 -0.04
C ARG A 236 -11.46 -20.31 0.50
N ASP A 237 -10.59 -21.18 -0.03
CA ASP A 237 -10.45 -22.56 0.44
C ASP A 237 -9.88 -22.65 1.88
N GLU A 238 -9.32 -21.56 2.42
CA GLU A 238 -8.89 -21.46 3.83
C GLU A 238 -10.06 -21.35 4.82
N GLU A 239 -11.30 -21.13 4.34
CA GLU A 239 -12.54 -21.06 5.13
C GLU A 239 -12.56 -20.03 6.27
N ASP A 240 -11.68 -19.01 6.21
CA ASP A 240 -11.62 -17.92 7.18
C ASP A 240 -12.57 -16.77 6.82
N GLU A 241 -13.36 -16.33 7.80
CA GLU A 241 -14.41 -15.31 7.61
C GLU A 241 -13.83 -13.97 7.14
N ASP A 242 -12.76 -13.49 7.77
CA ASP A 242 -12.14 -12.21 7.42
C ASP A 242 -11.50 -12.25 6.03
N LEU A 243 -10.86 -13.37 5.68
CA LEU A 243 -10.25 -13.56 4.36
C LEU A 243 -11.30 -13.62 3.26
N ILE A 244 -12.42 -14.32 3.49
CA ILE A 244 -13.56 -14.38 2.58
C ILE A 244 -14.13 -12.98 2.38
N ILE A 245 -14.34 -12.21 3.47
CA ILE A 245 -14.80 -10.82 3.39
C ILE A 245 -13.86 -9.98 2.52
N GLN A 246 -12.54 -10.12 2.67
CA GLN A 246 -11.59 -9.37 1.83
C GLN A 246 -11.67 -9.74 0.34
N CYS A 247 -11.91 -11.02 0.02
CA CYS A 247 -12.12 -11.48 -1.35
C CYS A 247 -13.41 -10.89 -1.94
N GLU A 248 -14.51 -10.98 -1.20
CA GLU A 248 -15.80 -10.41 -1.61
C GLU A 248 -15.69 -8.90 -1.83
N VAL A 249 -15.05 -8.17 -0.91
CA VAL A 249 -14.86 -6.72 -1.02
C VAL A 249 -14.11 -6.36 -2.31
N PHE A 250 -13.09 -7.14 -2.68
CA PHE A 250 -12.35 -6.93 -3.93
C PHE A 250 -13.25 -7.16 -5.17
N GLU A 251 -13.94 -8.30 -5.21
CA GLU A 251 -14.75 -8.73 -6.37
C GLU A 251 -16.02 -7.88 -6.56
N GLU A 252 -16.72 -7.57 -5.47
CA GLU A 252 -17.89 -6.68 -5.47
C GLU A 252 -17.49 -5.29 -5.98
N ALA A 253 -16.41 -4.71 -5.45
CA ALA A 253 -15.95 -3.40 -5.89
C ALA A 253 -15.45 -3.39 -7.35
N MET A 254 -14.86 -4.49 -7.81
CA MET A 254 -14.46 -4.65 -9.21
C MET A 254 -15.69 -4.63 -10.13
N SER A 255 -16.71 -5.43 -9.81
CA SER A 255 -17.97 -5.48 -10.57
C SER A 255 -18.70 -4.14 -10.58
N GLU A 256 -18.74 -3.45 -9.43
CA GLU A 256 -19.33 -2.11 -9.34
C GLU A 256 -18.58 -1.08 -10.20
N ASP A 257 -17.25 -1.10 -10.17
CA ASP A 257 -16.41 -0.21 -10.98
C ASP A 257 -16.59 -0.46 -12.48
N GLU A 258 -16.67 -1.72 -12.88
CA GLU A 258 -16.90 -2.12 -14.28
C GLU A 258 -18.27 -1.67 -14.79
N GLU A 259 -19.34 -1.85 -13.99
CA GLU A 259 -20.68 -1.36 -14.33
C GLU A 259 -20.72 0.18 -14.39
N GLU A 260 -20.01 0.88 -13.48
CA GLU A 260 -19.89 2.34 -13.52
C GLU A 260 -19.12 2.82 -14.76
N LEU A 261 -18.02 2.17 -15.14
CA LEU A 261 -17.27 2.47 -16.35
C LEU A 261 -18.14 2.28 -17.60
N LEU A 262 -18.81 1.14 -17.73
CA LEU A 262 -19.73 0.88 -18.85
C LEU A 262 -20.78 1.99 -18.96
N ARG A 263 -21.36 2.44 -17.84
CA ARG A 263 -22.33 3.56 -17.84
C ARG A 263 -21.71 4.88 -18.30
N VAL A 264 -20.53 5.23 -17.79
CA VAL A 264 -19.81 6.47 -18.15
C VAL A 264 -19.48 6.50 -19.65
N TYR A 265 -19.15 5.35 -20.23
CA TYR A 265 -18.80 5.22 -21.64
C TYR A 265 -19.97 4.82 -22.54
N GLY A 266 -21.22 4.97 -22.09
CA GLY A 266 -22.40 4.76 -22.94
C GLY A 266 -22.61 3.30 -23.38
N GLY A 267 -22.18 2.36 -22.53
CA GLY A 267 -22.26 0.91 -22.76
C GLY A 267 -21.05 0.32 -23.49
N ILE A 268 -20.00 1.11 -23.74
CA ILE A 268 -18.76 0.63 -24.38
C ILE A 268 -17.85 0.03 -23.31
N ASP A 269 -17.43 -1.22 -23.50
CA ASP A 269 -16.38 -1.82 -22.68
C ASP A 269 -15.02 -1.19 -23.01
N VAL A 270 -14.59 -0.27 -22.15
CA VAL A 270 -13.29 0.40 -22.27
C VAL A 270 -12.10 -0.45 -21.80
N SER A 271 -12.34 -1.64 -21.27
CA SER A 271 -11.29 -2.62 -20.98
C SER A 271 -10.90 -3.44 -22.23
N SER A 272 -11.80 -3.53 -23.21
CA SER A 272 -11.57 -4.20 -24.49
C SER A 272 -10.95 -3.26 -25.53
N HIS A 273 -9.65 -3.44 -25.80
CA HIS A 273 -8.94 -2.71 -26.86
C HIS A 273 -9.68 -2.77 -28.21
N GLN A 274 -10.29 -3.93 -28.53
CA GLN A 274 -11.02 -4.12 -29.77
C GLN A 274 -12.30 -3.30 -29.81
N GLU A 275 -13.08 -3.28 -28.73
CA GLU A 275 -14.34 -2.55 -28.67
C GLU A 275 -14.13 -1.04 -28.68
N VAL A 276 -13.14 -0.56 -27.92
CA VAL A 276 -12.69 0.84 -27.95
C VAL A 276 -12.29 1.23 -29.38
N PHE A 277 -11.50 0.40 -30.05
CA PHE A 277 -11.07 0.67 -31.42
C PHE A 277 -12.24 0.71 -32.40
N ILE A 278 -13.14 -0.28 -32.39
CA ILE A 278 -14.30 -0.35 -33.28
C ILE A 278 -15.17 0.89 -33.09
N THR A 279 -15.43 1.26 -31.84
CA THR A 279 -16.30 2.40 -31.53
C THR A 279 -15.64 3.72 -31.95
N LEU A 280 -14.36 3.90 -31.66
CA LEU A 280 -13.58 5.06 -32.11
C LEU A 280 -13.57 5.16 -33.63
N PHE A 281 -13.29 4.06 -34.33
CA PHE A 281 -13.28 4.00 -35.79
C PHE A 281 -14.63 4.40 -36.37
N ASN A 282 -15.73 3.81 -35.88
CA ASN A 282 -17.08 4.14 -36.32
C ASN A 282 -17.45 5.61 -36.07
N LYS A 283 -16.99 6.18 -34.95
CA LYS A 283 -17.23 7.59 -34.59
C LYS A 283 -16.57 8.56 -35.56
N VAL A 284 -15.38 8.23 -36.09
CA VAL A 284 -14.63 9.14 -36.95
C VAL A 284 -14.67 8.79 -38.44
N SER A 285 -15.09 7.58 -38.82
CA SER A 285 -14.95 7.05 -40.19
C SER A 285 -15.62 7.91 -41.27
N SER A 286 -16.72 8.60 -40.92
CA SER A 286 -17.48 9.48 -41.80
C SER A 286 -16.99 10.94 -41.82
N SER A 287 -15.92 11.26 -41.09
CA SER A 287 -15.37 12.62 -40.97
C SER A 287 -13.98 12.74 -41.60
N PRO A 288 -13.52 13.96 -41.97
CA PRO A 288 -12.15 14.19 -42.40
C PRO A 288 -11.10 13.70 -41.38
N SER A 289 -11.45 13.69 -40.09
CA SER A 289 -10.62 13.22 -38.97
C SER A 289 -10.20 11.74 -39.07
N SER A 290 -10.86 10.94 -39.92
CA SER A 290 -10.44 9.53 -40.13
C SER A 290 -9.03 9.42 -40.72
N ARG A 291 -8.58 10.42 -41.49
CA ARG A 291 -7.20 10.47 -42.00
C ARG A 291 -6.18 10.64 -40.88
N GLN A 292 -6.47 11.50 -39.92
CA GLN A 292 -5.63 11.71 -38.74
C GLN A 292 -5.59 10.45 -37.88
N LEU A 293 -6.73 9.80 -37.62
CA LEU A 293 -6.77 8.54 -36.89
C LEU A 293 -5.90 7.47 -37.59
N LEU A 294 -6.05 7.30 -38.90
CA LEU A 294 -5.23 6.36 -39.67
C LEU A 294 -3.73 6.67 -39.56
N SER A 295 -3.35 7.94 -39.68
CA SER A 295 -1.95 8.38 -39.54
C SER A 295 -1.39 8.09 -38.15
N ILE A 296 -2.19 8.28 -37.10
CA ILE A 296 -1.81 7.96 -35.71
C ILE A 296 -1.57 6.45 -35.58
N LEU A 297 -2.52 5.63 -36.03
CA LEU A 297 -2.41 4.16 -35.94
C LEU A 297 -1.20 3.63 -36.73
N GLN A 298 -0.93 4.18 -37.92
CA GLN A 298 0.26 3.83 -38.71
C GLN A 298 1.56 4.19 -37.99
N ALA A 299 1.62 5.32 -37.29
CA ALA A 299 2.77 5.69 -36.48
C ALA A 299 2.94 4.75 -35.27
N LEU A 300 1.84 4.42 -34.58
CA LEU A 300 1.86 3.50 -33.44
C LEU A 300 2.29 2.07 -33.83
N LEU A 301 1.98 1.62 -35.05
CA LEU A 301 2.45 0.32 -35.57
C LEU A 301 3.97 0.22 -35.71
N LEU A 302 4.68 1.35 -35.81
CA LEU A 302 6.15 1.38 -35.88
C LEU A 302 6.79 1.32 -34.48
N LEU A 303 6.01 1.50 -33.41
CA LEU A 303 6.51 1.44 -32.05
C LEU A 303 6.49 -0.01 -31.53
N GLY A 304 7.66 -0.47 -31.08
CA GLY A 304 7.78 -1.75 -30.40
C GLY A 304 7.25 -1.71 -28.95
N PRO A 305 6.96 -2.87 -28.36
CA PRO A 305 6.45 -2.97 -26.99
C PRO A 305 7.50 -2.65 -25.91
N GLU A 306 8.79 -2.73 -26.25
CA GLU A 306 9.92 -2.63 -25.29
C GLU A 306 10.09 -1.25 -24.63
N ARG A 307 9.53 -0.19 -25.23
CA ARG A 307 9.71 1.20 -24.79
C ARG A 307 8.49 1.71 -24.03
N ALA A 308 8.28 1.16 -22.84
CA ALA A 308 7.16 1.55 -21.96
C ALA A 308 7.13 3.06 -21.66
N ASP A 309 8.31 3.71 -21.60
CA ASP A 309 8.46 5.15 -21.41
C ASP A 309 7.78 5.97 -22.52
N ILE A 310 7.86 5.51 -23.77
CA ILE A 310 7.22 6.18 -24.91
C ILE A 310 5.70 6.00 -24.86
N TRP A 311 5.22 4.80 -24.55
CA TRP A 311 3.79 4.53 -24.42
C TRP A 311 3.14 5.38 -23.31
N GLN A 312 3.83 5.55 -22.17
CA GLN A 312 3.40 6.44 -21.09
C GLN A 312 3.35 7.91 -21.53
N ALA A 313 4.35 8.37 -22.29
CA ALA A 313 4.35 9.73 -22.82
C ALA A 313 3.19 9.99 -23.79
N LEU A 314 2.87 9.03 -24.66
CA LEU A 314 1.74 9.10 -25.59
C LEU A 314 0.40 9.13 -24.86
N GLU A 315 0.25 8.31 -23.82
CA GLU A 315 -0.92 8.36 -22.94
C GLU A 315 -1.08 9.74 -22.31
N ALA A 316 -0.01 10.31 -21.74
CA ALA A 316 -0.03 11.63 -21.13
C ALA A 316 -0.43 12.75 -22.11
N ILE A 317 0.09 12.69 -23.35
CA ILE A 317 -0.29 13.64 -24.42
C ILE A 317 -1.76 13.49 -24.77
N THR A 318 -2.26 12.26 -24.89
CA THR A 318 -3.67 11.98 -25.23
C THR A 318 -4.61 12.49 -24.14
N ASN A 319 -4.29 12.23 -22.87
CA ASN A 319 -5.07 12.73 -21.74
C ASN A 319 -5.10 14.26 -21.72
N ARG A 320 -3.98 14.92 -22.02
CA ARG A 320 -3.92 16.38 -22.10
C ARG A 320 -4.75 16.95 -23.26
N ALA A 321 -4.79 16.27 -24.40
CA ALA A 321 -5.63 16.67 -25.53
C ALA A 321 -7.13 16.61 -25.17
N ILE A 322 -7.55 15.59 -24.42
CA ILE A 322 -8.95 15.47 -23.95
C ILE A 322 -9.32 16.62 -23.02
N LEU A 323 -8.43 17.02 -22.11
CA LEU A 323 -8.69 18.15 -21.20
C LEU A 323 -8.87 19.47 -21.97
N LEU A 324 -8.11 19.68 -23.05
CA LEU A 324 -8.22 20.88 -23.89
C LEU A 324 -9.49 20.94 -24.74
N ASP A 325 -10.16 19.81 -24.98
CA ASP A 325 -11.43 19.74 -25.71
C ASP A 325 -12.65 20.05 -24.81
N GLN A 326 -12.44 20.09 -23.49
CA GLN A 326 -13.48 20.37 -22.49
C GLN A 326 -13.54 21.85 -22.07
N ASP A 327 -12.61 22.69 -22.54
CA ASP A 327 -12.56 24.16 -22.36
C ASP A 327 -13.16 24.91 -23.57
#